data_AF-A0A415GMZ9-F1
#
_entry.id   AF-A0A415GMZ9-F1
#
_cell.length_a   1.000
_cell.length_b   1.000
_cell.length_c   1.000
_cell.angle_alpha   90.00
_cell.angle_beta   90.00
_cell.angle_gamma   90.00
#
_symmetry.space_group_name_H-M   'P 1'
#
loop_
_entity.id
_entity.type
_entity.pdbx_description
1 polymer ?
#
loop_
_entity_poly.entity_id
_entity_poly.type
_entity_poly.pdbx_seq_one_letter_code
_entity_poly.pdbx_strand_id
1 'polypeptide(L)' 'MLTYLKTKFVRYLILQTITSQDLSPEKFMFVPLQDFTAASDINWSAAIEEIDSQLYEKYGVDEAERSLIENTIKDM' A
#
# COMPACT_ATOMS: atom_id res chain seq x y z
N MET A 1 -2.22 -2.37 11.56
CA MET A 1 -3.37 -1.81 10.83
C MET A 1 -3.14 -0.37 10.36
N LEU A 2 -2.88 0.63 11.23
CA LEU A 2 -2.62 2.01 10.78
C LEU A 2 -1.38 2.15 9.87
N THR A 3 -0.37 1.30 10.08
CA THR A 3 0.83 1.22 9.23
C THR A 3 0.49 0.88 7.78
N TYR A 4 -0.47 -0.02 7.55
CA TYR A 4 -0.89 -0.42 6.21
C TYR A 4 -1.40 0.75 5.37
N LEU A 5 -2.26 1.60 5.95
CA LEU A 5 -2.80 2.77 5.23
C LEU A 5 -1.76 3.85 4.95
N LYS A 6 -0.61 3.82 5.63
CA LYS A 6 0.49 4.78 5.42
C LYS A 6 1.46 4.34 4.31
N THR A 7 1.43 3.07 3.93
CA THR A 7 2.27 2.51 2.86
C THR A 7 2.04 3.25 1.55
N LYS A 8 3.10 3.38 0.75
CA LYS A 8 2.99 3.94 -0.60
C LYS A 8 2.15 3.04 -1.49
N PHE A 9 2.21 1.72 -1.29
CA PHE A 9 1.36 0.74 -1.95
C PHE A 9 -0.13 1.10 -1.86
N VAL A 10 -0.68 1.24 -0.66
CA VAL A 10 -2.12 1.55 -0.48
C VAL A 10 -2.46 2.92 -1.04
N ARG A 11 -1.63 3.93 -0.77
CA ARG A 11 -1.86 5.30 -1.23
C ARG A 11 -1.85 5.39 -2.76
N TYR A 12 -1.01 4.61 -3.42
CA TYR A 12 -0.98 4.50 -4.87
C TYR A 12 -2.24 3.84 -5.44
N LEU A 13 -2.75 2.77 -4.81
CA LEU A 13 -3.99 2.13 -5.23
C LEU A 13 -5.21 3.05 -5.08
N ILE A 14 -5.28 3.80 -3.98
CA ILE A 14 -6.31 4.82 -3.77
C ILE A 14 -6.22 5.90 -4.85
N LEU A 15 -5.00 6.33 -5.20
CA LEU A 15 -4.78 7.35 -6.24
C LEU A 15 -5.39 6.97 -7.59
N GLN A 16 -5.52 5.67 -7.90
CA GLN A 16 -6.14 5.22 -9.16
C GLN A 16 -7.66 5.41 -9.20
N THR A 17 -8.30 5.55 -8.03
CA THR A 17 -9.77 5.64 -7.92
C THR A 17 -10.26 7.03 -7.55
N ILE A 18 -9.38 7.83 -6.94
CA ILE A 18 -9.72 9.13 -6.39
C ILE A 18 -9.65 10.19 -7.50
N THR A 19 -10.72 10.98 -7.63
CA THR A 19 -10.83 12.05 -8.62
C THR A 19 -10.94 13.43 -7.99
N SER A 20 -11.15 13.49 -6.67
CA SER A 20 -11.29 14.72 -5.88
C SER A 20 -10.63 14.54 -4.51
N GLN A 21 -10.81 15.47 -3.57
CA GLN A 21 -10.31 15.31 -2.20
C GLN A 21 -11.17 14.38 -1.35
N ASP A 22 -12.32 13.93 -1.88
CA ASP A 22 -13.24 13.07 -1.15
C ASP A 22 -12.75 11.62 -1.11
N LEU A 23 -12.75 11.05 0.09
CA LEU A 23 -12.29 9.69 0.35
C LEU A 23 -13.44 8.86 0.93
N SER A 24 -14.26 8.33 0.04
CA SER A 24 -15.36 7.42 0.35
C SER A 24 -14.89 5.96 0.32
N PRO A 25 -15.60 5.01 0.95
CA PRO A 25 -15.22 3.59 0.98
C PRO A 25 -15.03 2.95 -0.41
N GLU A 26 -15.77 3.42 -1.43
CA GLU A 26 -15.62 2.99 -2.82
C GLU A 26 -14.20 3.23 -3.38
N LYS A 27 -13.48 4.24 -2.85
CA LYS A 27 -12.11 4.54 -3.29
C LYS A 27 -11.09 3.50 -2.81
N PHE A 28 -11.48 2.62 -1.90
CA PHE A 28 -10.67 1.50 -1.45
C PHE A 28 -10.92 0.23 -2.24
N MET A 29 -11.69 0.26 -3.35
CA MET A 29 -12.07 -0.94 -4.11
C MET A 29 -10.88 -1.77 -4.63
N PHE A 30 -9.70 -1.15 -4.83
CA PHE A 30 -8.49 -1.84 -5.23
C PHE A 30 -7.55 -2.18 -4.07
N VAL A 31 -7.85 -1.73 -2.85
CA VAL A 31 -7.00 -1.95 -1.68
C VAL A 31 -7.31 -3.33 -1.07
N PRO A 32 -6.38 -4.29 -1.14
CA PRO A 32 -6.64 -5.64 -0.67
C PRO A 32 -6.65 -5.75 0.86
N LEU A 33 -7.64 -6.44 1.42
CA LEU A 33 -7.67 -6.74 2.85
C LEU A 33 -6.53 -7.71 3.22
N GLN A 34 -5.75 -7.33 4.24
CA GLN A 34 -4.65 -8.16 4.75
C GLN A 34 -5.04 -8.91 6.01
N ASP A 35 -4.31 -9.99 6.28
CA ASP A 35 -4.26 -10.57 7.61
C ASP A 35 -3.37 -9.71 8.51
N PHE A 36 -3.91 -9.23 9.64
CA PHE A 36 -3.20 -8.42 10.64
C PHE A 36 -2.93 -9.19 11.94
N THR A 37 -3.14 -10.51 11.94
CA THR A 37 -2.82 -11.37 13.08
C THR A 37 -1.33 -11.68 13.15
N ALA A 38 -0.90 -12.32 14.25
CA ALA A 38 0.49 -12.78 14.40
C ALA A 38 0.88 -13.89 13.40
N ALA A 39 -0.08 -14.50 12.71
CA ALA A 39 0.16 -15.49 11.67
C ALA A 39 0.27 -14.89 10.26
N SER A 40 0.21 -13.55 10.15
CA SER A 40 0.35 -12.83 8.89
C SER A 40 1.69 -13.15 8.22
N ASP A 41 1.66 -13.17 6.89
CA ASP A 41 2.84 -13.23 6.03
C ASP A 41 3.62 -11.91 6.00
N ILE A 42 2.99 -10.80 6.44
CA ILE A 42 3.61 -9.48 6.52
C ILE A 42 4.00 -9.18 7.97
N ASN A 43 5.25 -8.75 8.17
CA ASN A 43 5.71 -8.23 9.45
C ASN A 43 5.20 -6.81 9.67
N TRP A 44 4.03 -6.67 10.31
CA TRP A 44 3.40 -5.37 10.60
C TRP A 44 4.11 -4.52 11.66
N SER A 45 5.12 -5.07 12.35
CA SER A 45 5.95 -4.37 13.33
C SER A 45 7.21 -3.73 12.71
N ALA A 46 7.46 -3.97 11.42
CA ALA A 46 8.57 -3.42 10.66
C ALA A 46 8.40 -1.92 10.33
N ALA A 47 9.44 -1.32 9.75
CA ALA A 47 9.36 0.04 9.20
C ALA A 47 8.41 0.09 7.99
N ILE A 48 7.89 1.28 7.63
CA ILE A 48 6.89 1.40 6.56
C ILE A 48 7.48 0.99 5.21
N GLU A 49 8.74 1.35 4.96
CA GLU A 49 9.50 1.04 3.75
C GLU A 49 9.72 -0.47 3.59
N GLU A 50 9.94 -1.17 4.71
CA GLU A 50 10.06 -2.63 4.74
C GLU A 50 8.70 -3.31 4.52
N ILE A 51 7.61 -2.71 5.02
CA ILE A 51 6.25 -3.20 4.75
C ILE A 51 5.89 -3.00 3.27
N ASP A 52 6.21 -1.84 2.69
CA ASP A 52 6.03 -1.58 1.25
C ASP A 52 6.77 -2.64 0.41
N SER A 53 8.03 -2.94 0.76
CA SER A 53 8.81 -3.98 0.08
C SER A 53 8.15 -5.36 0.16
N GLN A 54 7.67 -5.76 1.34
CA GLN A 54 6.96 -7.03 1.52
C GLN A 54 5.65 -7.08 0.72
N LEU A 55 4.91 -5.97 0.64
CA LEU A 55 3.68 -5.87 -0.16
C LEU A 55 3.98 -5.97 -1.66
N TYR A 56 5.04 -5.32 -2.13
CA TYR A 56 5.46 -5.41 -3.52
C TYR A 56 5.83 -6.84 -3.92
N GLU A 57 6.56 -7.56 -3.06
CA GLU A 57 6.87 -8.97 -3.28
C GLU A 57 5.62 -9.86 -3.27
N LYS A 58 4.74 -9.68 -2.28
CA LYS A 58 3.50 -10.44 -2.14
C LYS A 58 2.59 -10.34 -3.37
N TYR A 59 2.48 -9.13 -3.94
CA TYR A 59 1.62 -8.85 -5.09
C TYR A 59 2.33 -8.96 -6.45
N GLY A 60 3.60 -9.36 -6.47
CA GLY A 60 4.37 -9.52 -7.71
C GLY A 60 4.60 -8.20 -8.45
N VAL A 61 4.68 -7.09 -7.71
CA VAL A 61 4.94 -5.75 -8.27
C VAL A 61 6.38 -5.70 -8.77
N ASP A 62 6.54 -5.46 -10.06
CA ASP A 62 7.84 -5.46 -10.73
C ASP A 62 8.63 -4.17 -10.45
N GLU A 63 9.91 -4.13 -10.85
CA GLU A 63 10.79 -3.00 -10.59
C GLU A 63 10.31 -1.69 -11.26
N ALA A 64 9.69 -1.78 -12.44
CA ALA A 64 9.18 -0.61 -13.14
C ALA A 64 7.95 -0.03 -12.43
N GLU A 65 7.06 -0.91 -11.96
CA GLU A 65 5.89 -0.55 -11.15
C GLU A 65 6.30 0.03 -9.79
N ARG A 66 7.28 -0.59 -9.10
CA ARG A 66 7.85 -0.06 -7.85
C ARG A 66 8.39 1.34 -8.06
N SER A 67 9.21 1.54 -9.09
CA SER A 67 9.77 2.86 -9.41
C SER A 67 8.67 3.88 -9.68
N LEU A 68 7.59 3.51 -10.38
CA LEU A 68 6.45 4.38 -10.61
C LEU A 68 5.75 4.77 -9.29
N ILE A 69 5.52 3.81 -8.40
CA ILE A 69 4.88 4.04 -7.10
C ILE A 69 5.73 5.00 -6.26
N GLU A 70 7.03 4.71 -6.13
CA GLU A 70 7.98 5.48 -5.32
C GLU A 70 8.14 6.93 -5.80
N ASN A 71 8.10 7.14 -7.12
CA ASN A 71 8.18 8.48 -7.71
C ASN A 71 6.85 9.25 -7.66
N THR A 72 5.72 8.55 -7.61
CA THR A 72 4.38 9.16 -7.57
C THR A 72 4.00 9.56 -6.15
N ILE A 73 4.32 8.72 -5.16
CA ILE A 73 3.90 8.89 -3.78
C ILE A 73 5.06 9.40 -2.93
N LYS A 74 4.87 10.60 -2.36
CA LYS A 74 5.84 11.19 -1.43
C LYS A 74 5.91 10.42 -0.11
N ASP A 75 7.11 10.39 0.46
CA ASP A 75 7.39 9.94 1.81
C ASP A 75 6.50 10.67 2.83
N MET A 76 6.20 10.01 3.96
CA MET A 76 5.44 10.57 5.08
C MET A 76 6.33 10.91 6.26
#